data_AF-A0A3D2R710-F1
#
_entry.id   AF-A0A3D2R710-F1
#
_cell.length_a   1.000
_cell.length_b   1.000
_cell.length_c   1.000
_cell.angle_alpha   90.00
_cell.angle_beta   90.00
_cell.angle_gamma   90.00
#
_symmetry.space_group_name_H-M   'P 1'
#
loop_
_entity.id
_entity.type
_entity.pdbx_description
1 polymer ?
#
loop_
_entity_poly.entity_id
_entity_poly.type
_entity_poly.pdbx_seq_one_letter_code
_entity_poly.pdbx_strand_id
1 'polypeptide(L)'
;FRADMSLRAELDLNMRFTQTNDIIATQGFSMTPALGLEFGYLDIVYARMGAGNLQNGVDIFGETTTEFQPNLGLGFKYKGIKVDYALTDIGDQSTALYSNIFSLTLDWSYFR
;
A
#
# COMPACT_ATOMS: atom_id res chain seq x y z
N PHE A 1 -29.75 -3.86 -2.63
CA PHE A 1 -28.64 -3.24 -3.36
C PHE A 1 -28.13 -4.24 -4.39
N ARG A 2 -28.30 -3.96 -5.69
CA ARG A 2 -27.61 -4.71 -6.75
C ARG A 2 -26.15 -4.31 -6.64
N ALA A 3 -25.32 -5.16 -6.03
CA ALA A 3 -23.99 -4.73 -5.59
C ALA A 3 -22.99 -4.79 -6.75
N ASP A 4 -23.21 -3.94 -7.76
CA ASP A 4 -22.21 -3.67 -8.80
C ASP A 4 -21.04 -2.87 -8.21
N MET A 5 -21.13 -2.37 -6.97
CA MET A 5 -20.08 -1.63 -6.27
C MET A 5 -19.62 -2.36 -5.02
N SER A 6 -18.33 -2.26 -4.72
CA SER A 6 -17.71 -2.79 -3.50
C SER A 6 -16.83 -1.74 -2.82
N LEU A 7 -16.85 -1.72 -1.48
CA LEU A 7 -15.91 -0.92 -0.68
C LEU A 7 -15.28 -1.85 0.36
N ARG A 8 -13.95 -1.85 0.43
CA ARG A 8 -13.16 -2.58 1.42
C ARG A 8 -12.24 -1.61 2.13
N ALA A 9 -12.04 -1.84 3.42
CA ALA A 9 -11.10 -1.10 4.23
C ALA A 9 -10.33 -2.09 5.10
N GLU A 10 -9.05 -1.81 5.31
CA GLU A 10 -8.16 -2.63 6.13
C GLU A 10 -7.29 -1.75 7.04
N LEU A 11 -6.99 -2.31 8.20
CA LEU A 11 -6.03 -1.77 9.16
C LEU A 11 -5.15 -2.93 9.58
N ASP A 12 -3.87 -2.80 9.27
CA ASP A 12 -2.85 -3.77 9.61
C ASP A 12 -1.90 -3.21 10.67
N LEU A 13 -1.33 -4.12 11.46
CA LEU A 13 -0.22 -3.83 12.35
C LEU A 13 0.92 -4.76 11.99
N ASN A 14 1.92 -4.23 11.32
CA ASN A 14 3.11 -5.00 11.01
C ASN A 14 4.00 -5.07 12.26
N MET A 15 4.50 -6.25 12.61
CA MET A 15 5.35 -6.49 13.78
C MET A 15 6.66 -7.17 13.38
N ARG A 16 7.76 -6.75 13.98
CA ARG A 16 9.12 -7.29 13.76
C ARG A 16 9.77 -7.58 15.10
N PHE A 17 10.47 -8.73 15.24
CA PHE A 17 11.21 -9.11 16.46
C PHE A 17 12.65 -8.58 16.44
N THR A 18 12.80 -7.31 16.09
CA THR A 18 14.06 -6.57 16.11
C THR A 18 13.73 -5.10 16.22
N GLN A 19 14.63 -4.33 16.82
CA GLN A 19 14.52 -2.87 16.80
C GLN A 19 14.70 -2.36 15.36
N THR A 20 13.73 -1.61 14.86
CA THR A 20 13.74 -0.88 13.59
C THR A 20 13.43 0.60 13.80
N ASN A 21 13.33 1.36 12.71
CA ASN A 21 12.92 2.78 12.75
C ASN A 21 11.40 2.98 12.86
N ASP A 22 10.61 1.91 13.05
CA ASP A 22 9.15 2.04 13.17
C ASP A 22 8.74 3.01 14.30
N ILE A 23 7.54 3.60 14.17
CA ILE A 23 7.00 4.55 15.15
C ILE A 23 6.90 3.96 16.58
N ILE A 24 6.72 2.65 16.72
CA ILE A 24 6.85 1.92 17.99
C ILE A 24 8.08 1.03 17.87
N ALA A 25 9.16 1.36 18.57
CA ALA A 25 10.40 0.59 18.55
C ALA A 25 10.93 0.36 19.97
N THR A 26 11.22 -0.90 20.29
CA THR A 26 11.89 -1.35 21.51
C THR A 26 13.08 -2.23 21.15
N GLN A 27 13.92 -2.58 22.12
CA GLN A 27 15.08 -3.46 21.88
C GLN A 27 14.70 -4.87 21.38
N GLY A 28 13.50 -5.37 21.73
CA GLY A 28 13.07 -6.73 21.40
C GLY A 28 12.07 -6.80 20.24
N PHE A 29 11.35 -5.73 19.95
CA PHE A 29 10.37 -5.68 18.88
C PHE A 29 10.08 -4.26 18.39
N SER A 30 9.60 -4.16 17.16
CA SER A 30 9.08 -2.95 16.55
C SER A 30 7.73 -3.20 15.88
N MET A 31 6.89 -2.17 15.81
CA MET A 31 5.56 -2.23 15.19
C MET A 31 5.25 -0.96 14.39
N THR A 32 4.64 -1.13 13.21
CA THR A 32 4.14 0.00 12.42
C THR A 32 2.74 -0.31 11.83
N PRO A 33 1.77 0.59 12.00
CA PRO A 33 0.44 0.41 11.41
C PRO A 33 0.47 0.66 9.89
N ALA A 34 -0.48 0.08 9.18
CA ALA A 34 -0.78 0.40 7.80
C ALA A 34 -2.30 0.40 7.59
N LEU A 35 -2.79 1.26 6.72
CA LEU A 35 -4.21 1.38 6.41
C LEU A 35 -4.40 1.31 4.90
N GLY A 36 -5.50 0.67 4.48
CA GLY A 36 -5.83 0.47 3.08
C GLY A 36 -7.33 0.64 2.83
N LEU A 37 -7.66 1.10 1.63
CA LEU A 37 -9.02 1.24 1.15
C LEU A 37 -9.07 0.84 -0.33
N GLU A 38 -10.06 0.02 -0.69
CA GLU A 38 -10.32 -0.39 -2.07
C GLU A 38 -11.78 -0.10 -2.42
N PHE A 39 -11.98 0.70 -3.46
CA PHE A 39 -13.29 0.94 -4.06
C PHE A 39 -13.35 0.26 -5.43
N GLY A 40 -14.35 -0.59 -5.64
CA GLY A 40 -14.46 -1.45 -6.82
C GLY A 40 -15.82 -1.38 -7.51
N TYR A 41 -15.81 -1.68 -8.80
CA TYR A 41 -16.99 -1.81 -9.65
C TYR A 41 -16.96 -3.13 -10.43
N LEU A 42 -18.05 -3.90 -10.32
CA LEU A 42 -18.32 -5.19 -10.95
C LEU A 42 -17.28 -6.27 -10.68
N ASP A 43 -16.43 -6.11 -9.66
CA ASP A 43 -15.20 -6.90 -9.54
C ASP A 43 -14.42 -6.89 -10.87
N ILE A 44 -14.37 -5.77 -11.58
CA ILE A 44 -13.60 -5.64 -12.84
C ILE A 44 -12.64 -4.48 -12.71
N VAL A 45 -13.10 -3.32 -12.25
CA VAL A 45 -12.26 -2.13 -12.05
C VAL A 45 -12.24 -1.81 -10.58
N TYR A 46 -11.07 -1.44 -10.06
CA TYR A 46 -10.96 -0.96 -8.69
C TYR A 46 -9.88 0.11 -8.58
N ALA A 47 -10.10 1.02 -7.63
CA ALA A 47 -9.13 2.00 -7.17
C ALA A 47 -8.75 1.67 -5.73
N ARG A 48 -7.46 1.78 -5.44
CA ARG A 48 -6.90 1.55 -4.11
C ARG A 48 -6.19 2.79 -3.63
N MET A 49 -6.29 3.04 -2.34
CA MET A 49 -5.43 3.99 -1.66
C MET A 49 -4.97 3.36 -0.35
N GLY A 50 -3.78 3.70 0.08
CA GLY A 50 -3.24 3.24 1.33
C GLY A 50 -2.23 4.21 1.89
N ALA A 51 -1.92 4.03 3.15
CA ALA A 51 -0.76 4.66 3.77
C ALA A 51 -0.17 3.67 4.76
N GLY A 52 1.15 3.59 4.80
CA GLY A 52 1.84 2.72 5.74
C GLY A 52 3.28 3.12 5.88
N ASN A 53 4.07 2.18 6.37
CA ASN A 53 5.50 2.37 6.55
C ASN A 53 5.84 3.59 7.43
N LEU A 54 5.07 3.78 8.53
CA LEU A 54 5.31 4.89 9.46
C LEU A 54 6.60 4.62 10.23
N GLN A 55 7.61 5.45 10.01
CA GLN A 55 8.94 5.31 10.59
C GLN A 55 9.51 6.67 10.99
N ASN A 56 10.51 6.68 11.86
CA ASN A 56 11.31 7.86 12.16
C ASN A 56 12.49 7.92 11.18
N GLY A 57 12.50 8.96 10.34
CA GLY A 57 13.58 9.27 9.41
C GLY A 57 14.41 10.47 9.89
N VAL A 58 15.49 10.75 9.18
CA VAL A 58 16.28 11.97 9.36
C VAL A 58 16.13 12.78 8.08
N ASP A 59 15.64 14.01 8.21
CA ASP A 59 15.44 14.88 7.05
C ASP A 59 16.75 15.44 6.49
N ILE A 60 16.66 16.21 5.41
CA ILE A 60 17.81 16.84 4.75
C ILE A 60 18.54 17.89 5.62
N PHE A 61 17.94 18.30 6.75
CA PHE A 61 18.49 19.25 7.70
C PHE A 61 19.05 18.56 8.96
N GLY A 62 18.90 17.24 9.09
CA GLY A 62 19.37 16.45 10.21
C GLY A 62 18.37 16.33 11.37
N GLU A 63 17.14 16.81 11.21
CA GLU A 63 16.09 16.65 12.23
C GLU A 63 15.39 15.30 12.09
N THR A 64 15.03 14.69 13.23
CA THR A 64 14.24 13.45 13.22
C THR A 64 12.79 13.78 12.95
N THR A 65 12.25 13.23 11.88
CA THR A 65 10.87 13.45 11.44
C THR A 65 10.16 12.11 11.28
N THR A 66 8.83 12.10 11.45
CA THR A 66 8.03 10.91 11.15
C THR A 66 7.73 10.89 9.66
N GLU A 67 8.20 9.85 8.99
CA GLU A 67 7.94 9.56 7.59
C GLU A 67 6.78 8.57 7.45
N PHE A 68 6.03 8.70 6.37
CA PHE A 68 5.01 7.72 5.99
C PHE A 68 4.86 7.66 4.47
N GLN A 69 4.39 6.53 3.96
CA GLN A 69 4.29 6.29 2.53
C GLN A 69 2.84 6.18 2.11
N PRO A 70 2.24 7.24 1.55
CA PRO A 70 0.95 7.15 0.90
C PRO A 70 1.09 6.49 -0.48
N ASN A 71 0.10 5.68 -0.84
CA ASN A 71 0.08 4.88 -2.06
C ASN A 71 -1.28 5.02 -2.75
N LEU A 72 -1.28 5.11 -4.07
CA LEU A 72 -2.48 5.03 -4.90
C LEU A 72 -2.32 3.92 -5.92
N GLY A 73 -3.42 3.23 -6.22
CA GLY A 73 -3.42 2.15 -7.20
C GLY A 73 -4.71 2.12 -8.00
N LEU A 74 -4.60 1.63 -9.22
CA LEU A 74 -5.71 1.32 -10.10
C LEU A 74 -5.50 -0.08 -10.62
N GLY A 75 -6.58 -0.83 -10.79
CA GLY A 75 -6.46 -2.08 -11.52
C GLY A 75 -7.73 -2.51 -12.20
N PHE A 76 -7.51 -3.39 -13.15
CA PHE A 76 -8.49 -3.94 -14.06
C PHE A 76 -8.30 -5.45 -14.08
N LYS A 77 -9.38 -6.20 -13.92
CA LYS A 77 -9.39 -7.66 -14.10
C LYS A 77 -10.53 -8.07 -15.02
N TYR A 78 -10.21 -8.83 -16.06
CA TYR A 78 -11.19 -9.36 -16.98
C TYR A 78 -10.69 -10.66 -17.62
N LYS A 79 -11.52 -11.70 -17.59
CA LYS A 79 -11.25 -12.98 -18.29
C LYS A 79 -9.85 -13.55 -18.04
N GLY A 80 -9.47 -13.66 -16.77
CA GLY A 80 -8.19 -14.20 -16.34
C GLY A 80 -6.98 -13.27 -16.58
N ILE A 81 -7.16 -12.07 -17.11
CA ILE A 81 -6.10 -11.06 -17.23
C ILE A 81 -6.33 -9.99 -16.17
N LYS A 82 -5.29 -9.68 -15.40
CA LYS A 82 -5.30 -8.60 -14.41
C LYS A 82 -4.13 -7.67 -14.66
N VAL A 83 -4.42 -6.38 -14.75
CA VAL A 83 -3.44 -5.29 -14.88
C VAL A 83 -3.59 -4.39 -13.67
N ASP A 84 -2.51 -4.15 -12.95
CA ASP A 84 -2.46 -3.19 -11.85
C ASP A 84 -1.40 -2.12 -12.14
N TYR A 85 -1.72 -0.88 -11.82
CA TYR A 85 -0.77 0.23 -11.72
C TYR A 85 -0.80 0.78 -10.30
N ALA A 86 0.37 1.02 -9.72
CA ALA A 86 0.51 1.65 -8.42
C ALA A 86 1.54 2.78 -8.48
N LEU A 87 1.17 3.91 -7.85
CA LEU A 87 2.04 5.02 -7.56
C LEU A 87 2.28 5.04 -6.04
N THR A 88 3.53 4.89 -5.64
CA THR A 88 3.92 4.83 -4.22
C THR A 88 4.71 6.06 -3.81
N ASP A 89 4.66 6.37 -2.51
CA ASP A 89 5.41 7.45 -1.86
C ASP A 89 5.07 8.85 -2.41
N ILE A 90 3.78 9.15 -2.47
CA ILE A 90 3.26 10.39 -3.04
C ILE A 90 3.44 11.55 -2.05
N GLY A 91 4.12 12.62 -2.47
CA GLY A 91 4.10 13.89 -1.76
C GLY A 91 5.28 14.15 -0.82
N ASP A 92 6.43 13.49 -1.04
CA ASP A 92 7.70 13.78 -0.35
C ASP A 92 7.58 13.72 1.18
N GLN A 93 6.72 12.82 1.67
CA GLN A 93 6.49 12.55 3.10
C GLN A 93 7.41 11.47 3.64
N SER A 94 8.31 10.97 2.81
CA SER A 94 9.36 10.02 3.13
C SER A 94 10.59 10.38 2.31
N THR A 95 11.77 10.07 2.82
CA THR A 95 13.03 10.30 2.09
C THR A 95 13.16 9.38 0.85
N ALA A 96 12.27 8.38 0.71
CA ALA A 96 12.29 7.47 -0.43
C ALA A 96 11.66 8.10 -1.71
N LEU A 97 12.11 7.58 -2.86
CA LEU A 97 11.67 8.07 -4.17
C LEU A 97 10.28 7.51 -4.51
N TYR A 98 9.42 8.37 -5.06
CA TYR A 98 8.17 7.91 -5.65
C TYR A 98 8.44 6.89 -6.76
N SER A 99 7.60 5.86 -6.84
CA SER A 99 7.79 4.77 -7.79
C SER A 99 6.51 4.46 -8.56
N ASN A 100 6.68 4.13 -9.84
CA ASN A 100 5.62 3.68 -10.73
C ASN A 100 5.75 2.17 -10.92
N ILE A 101 4.78 1.41 -10.42
CA ILE A 101 4.78 -0.05 -10.46
C ILE A 101 3.66 -0.49 -11.42
N PHE A 102 4.03 -1.27 -12.44
CA PHE A 102 3.08 -1.91 -13.36
C PHE A 102 3.15 -3.42 -13.16
N SER A 103 1.99 -4.06 -12.99
CA SER A 103 1.88 -5.51 -12.80
C SER A 103 0.89 -6.10 -13.79
N LEU A 104 1.25 -7.26 -14.33
CA LEU A 104 0.39 -8.09 -15.18
C LEU A 104 0.32 -9.48 -14.56
N THR A 105 -0.89 -9.95 -14.28
CA THR A 105 -1.15 -11.31 -13.80
C THR A 105 -2.04 -12.04 -14.80
N LEU A 106 -1.68 -13.29 -15.11
CA LEU A 106 -2.45 -14.19 -15.96
C LEU A 106 -2.93 -15.38 -15.13
N ASP A 107 -4.24 -15.56 -15.05
CA ASP A 107 -4.90 -16.72 -14.46
C ASP A 107 -5.15 -17.78 -15.54
N TRP A 108 -4.28 -18.78 -15.58
CA TRP A 108 -4.34 -19.88 -16.55
C TRP A 108 -5.59 -20.75 -16.42
N SER A 109 -6.25 -20.77 -15.26
CA SER A 109 -7.46 -21.60 -15.05
C SER A 109 -8.63 -21.15 -15.92
N TYR A 110 -8.65 -19.87 -16.32
CA TYR A 110 -9.67 -19.32 -17.20
C TYR A 110 -9.59 -19.85 -18.64
N PHE A 111 -8.42 -20.32 -19.07
CA PHE A 111 -8.15 -20.73 -20.45
C PHE A 111 -8.22 -22.26 -20.65
N ARG A 112 -8.73 -22.98 -19.65
CA ARG A 112 -8.79 -24.44 -19.65
C ARG A 112 -10.16 -24.98 -20.02
#